data_AF-A0A0G1NJI2-F1
#
_entry.id   AF-A0A0G1NJI2-F1
#
_cell.length_a   1.000
_cell.length_b   1.000
_cell.length_c   1.000
_cell.angle_alpha   90.00
_cell.angle_beta   90.00
_cell.angle_gamma   90.00
#
_symmetry.space_group_name_H-M   'P 1'
#
loop_
_entity.id
_entity.type
_entity.pdbx_description
1 polymer ?
#
loop_
_entity_poly.entity_id
_entity_poly.type
_entity_poly.pdbx_seq_one_letter_code
_entity_poly.pdbx_strand_id
1 'polypeptide(L)'
;MDAFFAAIEERDNPQFKGLPIVVGADPKGGRGRGIVSTANYKAREYGIRSALPISKAWLFSEEAARKGKPRAAFLPVDFDKYSRVSEEIMAIIHGYSSVVEEASIDEAYLDLSLAEVDC
;
A
#
# COMPACT_ATOMS: atom_id res chain seq x y z
N MET A 1 -1.55 3.58 -8.01
CA MET A 1 -2.80 3.00 -7.48
C MET A 1 -2.84 3.30 -5.98
N ASP A 2 -3.99 3.25 -5.30
CA ASP A 2 -4.06 3.82 -3.94
C ASP A 2 -3.51 2.89 -2.85
N ALA A 3 -2.53 3.38 -2.10
CA ALA A 3 -1.89 2.69 -0.96
C ALA A 3 -1.57 1.22 -1.29
N PHE A 4 -1.02 0.98 -2.48
CA PHE A 4 -1.08 -0.29 -3.21
C PHE A 4 -0.82 -1.54 -2.37
N PHE A 5 0.34 -1.66 -1.72
CA PHE A 5 0.67 -2.85 -0.93
C PHE A 5 -0.30 -3.06 0.24
N ALA A 6 -0.64 -1.99 0.96
CA ALA A 6 -1.55 -2.09 2.09
C ALA A 6 -2.99 -2.37 1.66
N ALA A 7 -3.41 -1.89 0.48
CA ALA A 7 -4.72 -2.18 -0.08
C ALA A 7 -4.85 -3.66 -0.48
N ILE A 8 -3.79 -4.25 -1.05
CA ILE A 8 -3.74 -5.70 -1.33
C ILE A 8 -3.84 -6.52 -0.04
N GLU A 9 -3.10 -6.13 1.00
CA GLU A 9 -3.17 -6.83 2.29
C GLU A 9 -4.55 -6.71 2.95
N GLU A 10 -5.20 -5.56 2.87
CA GLU A 10 -6.55 -5.34 3.41
C GLU A 10 -7.61 -6.13 2.63
N ARG A 11 -7.47 -6.22 1.30
CA ARG A 11 -8.38 -6.98 0.41
C ARG A 11 -8.32 -8.48 0.70
N ASP A 12 -7.11 -9.03 0.81
CA ASP A 12 -6.90 -10.48 0.88
C ASP A 12 -7.11 -11.04 2.29
N ASN A 13 -7.03 -10.19 3.32
CA ASN A 13 -7.15 -10.60 4.72
C ASN A 13 -8.25 -9.81 5.43
N PRO A 14 -9.48 -10.37 5.57
CA PRO A 14 -10.62 -9.69 6.18
C PRO A 14 -10.38 -9.18 7.61
N GLN A 15 -9.44 -9.78 8.35
CA GLN A 15 -9.04 -9.33 9.69
C GLN A 15 -8.43 -7.92 9.73
N PHE A 16 -7.88 -7.43 8.60
CA PHE A 16 -7.29 -6.09 8.53
C PHE A 16 -8.27 -5.03 8.05
N LYS A 17 -9.50 -5.42 7.67
CA LYS A 17 -10.50 -4.51 7.15
C LYS A 17 -10.80 -3.41 8.16
N GLY A 18 -10.57 -2.17 7.73
CA GLY A 18 -10.79 -1.00 8.56
C GLY A 18 -9.79 -0.83 9.70
N LEU A 19 -8.66 -1.54 9.71
CA LEU A 19 -7.57 -1.32 10.66
C LEU A 19 -6.46 -0.46 10.03
N PRO A 20 -5.64 0.24 10.84
CA PRO A 20 -4.42 0.87 10.35
C PRO A 20 -3.42 -0.21 9.93
N ILE A 21 -2.91 -0.13 8.70
CA ILE A 21 -1.98 -1.12 8.13
C ILE A 21 -0.68 -0.43 7.71
N VAL A 22 0.43 -1.07 8.05
CA VAL A 22 1.79 -0.66 7.72
C VAL A 22 2.51 -1.84 7.11
N VAL A 23 2.87 -1.74 5.83
CA VAL A 23 3.74 -2.71 5.15
C VAL A 23 5.16 -2.17 5.18
N GLY A 24 6.13 -2.95 5.62
CA GLY A 24 7.53 -2.52 5.70
C GLY A 24 8.41 -3.46 6.52
N ALA A 25 9.45 -2.90 7.13
CA ALA A 25 10.31 -3.65 8.03
C ALA A 25 9.56 -4.12 9.30
N ASP A 26 10.09 -5.13 9.99
CA ASP A 26 9.59 -5.52 11.31
C ASP A 26 9.97 -4.45 12.36
N PRO A 27 9.01 -3.86 13.09
CA PRO A 27 9.28 -2.85 14.11
C PRO A 27 10.02 -3.40 15.34
N LYS A 28 10.06 -4.72 15.57
CA LYS A 28 10.71 -5.39 16.72
C LYS A 28 10.44 -4.69 18.06
N GLY A 29 9.19 -4.30 18.30
CA GLY A 29 8.77 -3.56 19.50
C GLY A 29 9.46 -2.21 19.66
N GLY A 30 9.63 -1.46 18.56
CA GLY A 30 10.29 -0.15 18.53
C GLY A 30 11.80 -0.19 18.35
N ARG A 31 12.43 -1.37 18.32
CA ARG A 31 13.88 -1.55 18.11
C ARG A 31 14.26 -1.93 16.67
N GLY A 32 13.26 -2.10 15.80
CA GLY A 32 13.43 -2.43 14.40
C GLY A 32 14.17 -1.34 13.64
N ARG A 33 14.86 -1.75 12.57
CA ARG A 33 15.53 -0.87 11.62
C ARG A 33 14.89 -1.01 10.25
N GLY A 34 15.01 0.02 9.43
CA GLY A 34 14.33 0.11 8.14
C GLY A 34 13.17 1.08 8.19
N ILE A 35 12.33 1.03 7.17
CA ILE A 35 11.28 2.01 6.92
C ILE A 35 9.93 1.34 6.67
N VAL A 36 8.90 2.17 6.69
CA VAL A 36 7.58 1.88 6.14
C VAL A 36 7.66 1.94 4.60
N SER A 37 7.30 0.85 3.93
CA SER A 37 7.15 0.82 2.47
C SER A 37 5.84 1.45 2.03
N THR A 38 4.74 1.10 2.71
CA THR A 38 3.40 1.66 2.42
C THR A 38 2.56 1.68 3.70
N ALA A 39 1.71 2.69 3.82
CA ALA A 39 0.71 2.80 4.88
C ALA A 39 -0.66 3.10 4.26
N ASN A 40 -1.71 2.40 4.72
CA ASN A 40 -3.08 2.72 4.32
C ASN A 40 -3.54 4.05 4.94
N TYR A 41 -4.67 4.58 4.47
CA TYR A 41 -5.16 5.88 4.92
C TYR A 41 -5.39 5.96 6.43
N LYS A 42 -5.85 4.88 7.06
CA LYS A 42 -6.04 4.82 8.52
C LYS A 42 -4.74 4.92 9.29
N ALA A 43 -3.66 4.30 8.82
CA ALA A 43 -2.33 4.49 9.42
C ALA A 43 -1.78 5.91 9.19
N ARG A 44 -2.11 6.53 8.05
CA ARG A 44 -1.72 7.92 7.76
C ARG A 44 -2.37 8.93 8.71
N GLU A 45 -3.55 8.66 9.24
CA GLU A 45 -4.18 9.47 10.30
C GLU A 45 -3.33 9.51 11.58
N TYR A 46 -2.47 8.51 11.81
CA TYR A 46 -1.57 8.48 12.97
C TYR A 46 -0.22 9.17 12.67
N GLY A 47 -0.07 9.74 11.47
CA GLY A 47 1.20 10.29 10.98
C GLY A 47 2.14 9.25 10.38
N ILE A 48 1.70 7.99 10.22
CA ILE A 48 2.51 6.93 9.61
C ILE A 48 2.42 7.03 8.09
N ARG A 49 3.55 7.29 7.42
CA ARG A 49 3.65 7.45 5.96
C ARG A 49 4.82 6.63 5.42
N SER A 50 4.86 6.42 4.11
CA SER A 50 5.99 5.79 3.44
C SER A 50 7.30 6.51 3.76
N ALA A 51 8.40 5.77 3.76
CA ALA A 51 9.75 6.21 4.15
C ALA A 51 9.92 6.63 5.63
N LEU A 52 8.87 6.60 6.46
CA LEU A 52 9.01 6.82 7.90
C LEU A 52 9.85 5.68 8.52
N PRO A 53 10.81 5.96 9.43
CA PRO A 53 11.51 4.91 10.16
C PRO A 53 10.54 3.99 10.90
N ILE A 54 10.74 2.68 10.80
CA ILE A 54 9.77 1.70 11.31
C ILE A 54 9.60 1.77 12.83
N SER A 55 10.67 2.10 13.55
CA SER A 55 10.64 2.34 15.00
C SER A 55 9.74 3.52 15.36
N LYS A 56 9.76 4.60 14.55
CA LYS A 56 8.90 5.78 14.75
C LYS A 56 7.44 5.48 14.40
N ALA A 57 7.20 4.72 13.34
CA ALA A 57 5.85 4.23 13.00
C ALA A 57 5.25 3.40 14.15
N TRP A 58 6.05 2.51 14.76
CA TRP A 58 5.64 1.76 15.94
C TRP A 58 5.27 2.67 17.11
N LEU A 59 6.10 3.68 17.43
CA LEU A 59 5.79 4.64 18.50
C LEU A 59 4.46 5.39 18.26
N PHE A 60 4.18 5.81 17.02
CA PHE A 60 2.91 6.46 16.68
C PHE A 60 1.72 5.51 16.86
N SER A 61 1.87 4.24 16.49
CA SER A 61 0.87 3.20 16.75
C SER A 61 0.64 2.99 18.26
N GLU A 62 1.71 2.94 19.07
CA GLU A 62 1.58 2.85 20.53
C GLU A 62 0.87 4.06 21.14
N GLU A 63 1.17 5.26 20.65
CA GLU A 63 0.51 6.50 21.10
C GLU A 63 -0.98 6.50 20.74
N ALA A 64 -1.34 6.07 19.54
CA ALA A 64 -2.74 5.91 19.13
C ALA A 64 -3.47 4.92 20.04
N ALA A 65 -2.83 3.80 20.38
CA ALA A 65 -3.37 2.81 21.32
C ALA A 65 -3.62 3.38 22.73
N ARG A 66 -2.70 4.20 23.26
CA ARG A 66 -2.91 4.90 24.54
C ARG A 66 -4.09 5.88 24.50
N LYS A 67 -4.43 6.39 23.31
CA LYS A 67 -5.60 7.26 23.07
C LYS A 67 -6.89 6.47 22.76
N GLY A 68 -6.89 5.15 22.95
CA GLY A 68 -8.05 4.29 22.69
C GLY A 68 -8.31 3.97 21.22
N LYS A 69 -7.37 4.26 20.32
CA LYS A 69 -7.46 3.87 18.90
C LYS A 69 -6.84 2.49 18.67
N PRO A 70 -7.20 1.78 17.59
CA PRO A 70 -6.55 0.51 17.24
C PRO A 70 -5.04 0.64 17.02
N ARG A 71 -4.28 -0.40 17.38
CA ARG A 71 -2.86 -0.51 16.97
C ARG A 71 -2.78 -0.75 15.47
N ALA A 72 -1.71 -0.26 14.84
CA ALA A 72 -1.42 -0.59 13.46
C ALA A 72 -0.95 -2.04 13.32
N ALA A 73 -1.44 -2.74 12.29
CA ALA A 73 -0.90 -4.02 11.86
C ALA A 73 0.38 -3.78 11.06
N PHE A 74 1.49 -4.37 11.50
CA PHE A 74 2.77 -4.32 10.80
C PHE A 74 2.98 -5.62 10.03
N LEU A 75 3.06 -5.51 8.71
CA LEU A 75 3.16 -6.64 7.79
C LEU A 75 4.49 -6.57 7.02
N PRO A 76 5.14 -7.72 6.75
CA PRO A 76 6.32 -7.76 5.92
C PRO A 76 5.98 -7.38 4.47
N VAL A 77 7.00 -6.98 3.70
CA VAL A 77 6.87 -6.79 2.25
C VAL A 77 6.82 -8.16 1.57
N ASP A 78 5.77 -8.41 0.77
CA ASP A 78 5.66 -9.56 -0.12
C ASP A 78 5.66 -9.07 -1.57
N PHE A 79 6.86 -8.83 -2.10
CA PHE A 79 7.00 -8.22 -3.43
C PHE A 79 6.47 -9.13 -4.54
N ASP A 80 6.63 -10.45 -4.42
CA ASP A 80 6.11 -11.41 -5.40
C ASP A 80 4.58 -11.34 -5.47
N LYS A 81 3.90 -11.22 -4.33
CA LYS A 81 2.45 -11.00 -4.28
C LYS A 81 2.06 -9.68 -4.95
N TYR A 82 2.74 -8.59 -4.63
CA TYR A 82 2.40 -7.28 -5.17
C TYR A 82 2.64 -7.21 -6.69
N SER A 83 3.70 -7.84 -7.20
CA SER A 83 4.00 -7.93 -8.62
C SER A 83 2.93 -8.71 -9.37
N ARG A 84 2.46 -9.85 -8.86
CA ARG A 84 1.36 -10.61 -9.49
C ARG A 84 0.08 -9.77 -9.61
N VAL A 85 -0.29 -9.03 -8.56
CA VAL A 85 -1.47 -8.16 -8.61
C VAL A 85 -1.27 -6.98 -9.55
N SER A 86 -0.05 -6.44 -9.64
CA SER A 86 0.28 -5.41 -10.64
C SER A 86 0.09 -5.96 -12.05
N GLU A 87 0.64 -7.13 -12.36
CA GLU A 87 0.51 -7.78 -13.67
C GLU A 87 -0.97 -8.01 -14.06
N GLU A 88 -1.81 -8.45 -13.11
CA GLU A 88 -3.26 -8.59 -13.33
C GLU A 88 -3.92 -7.26 -13.72
N ILE A 89 -3.51 -6.16 -13.08
CA ILE A 89 -4.08 -4.83 -13.32
C ILE A 89 -3.53 -4.23 -14.62
N MET A 90 -2.24 -4.40 -14.91
CA MET A 90 -1.65 -3.99 -16.18
C MET A 90 -2.27 -4.76 -17.36
N ALA A 91 -2.55 -6.06 -17.21
CA ALA A 91 -3.24 -6.84 -18.24
C ALA A 91 -4.63 -6.27 -18.57
N ILE A 92 -5.35 -5.74 -17.58
CA ILE A 92 -6.62 -5.04 -17.79
C ILE A 92 -6.38 -3.73 -18.55
N ILE A 93 -5.40 -2.93 -18.13
CA ILE A 93 -5.00 -1.65 -18.75
C ILE A 93 -4.65 -1.82 -20.24
N HIS A 94 -3.84 -2.83 -20.57
CA HIS A 94 -3.48 -3.18 -21.96
C HIS A 94 -4.68 -3.59 -22.82
N GLY A 95 -5.81 -3.96 -22.20
CA GLY A 95 -7.07 -4.18 -22.91
C GLY A 95 -7.74 -2.91 -23.43
N TYR A 96 -7.38 -1.72 -22.92
CA TYR A 96 -8.01 -0.45 -23.27
C TYR A 96 -7.17 0.45 -24.18
N SER A 97 -5.85 0.24 -24.25
CA SER A 97 -4.97 0.96 -25.18
C SER A 97 -3.82 0.08 -25.62
N SER A 98 -3.43 0.20 -26.88
CA SER A 98 -2.23 -0.43 -27.43
C SER A 98 -0.94 0.35 -27.11
N VAL A 99 -1.06 1.56 -26.55
CA VAL A 99 0.06 2.43 -26.21
C VAL A 99 0.00 2.71 -24.70
N VAL A 100 0.72 1.88 -23.96
CA VAL A 100 0.81 1.91 -22.49
C VAL A 100 2.27 1.96 -22.08
N GLU A 101 2.60 2.87 -21.17
CA GLU A 101 3.90 2.96 -20.51
C GLU A 101 3.73 2.63 -19.02
N GLU A 102 4.25 1.49 -18.58
CA GLU A 102 4.29 1.10 -17.17
C GLU A 102 5.42 1.84 -16.46
N ALA A 103 5.07 2.82 -15.62
CA ALA A 103 6.03 3.69 -14.94
C ALA A 103 6.57 3.07 -13.64
N SER A 104 5.74 2.29 -12.96
CA SER A 104 6.10 1.57 -11.74
C SER A 104 5.14 0.40 -11.49
N ILE A 105 5.34 -0.34 -10.40
CA ILE A 105 4.48 -1.47 -10.00
C ILE A 105 3.01 -1.07 -9.76
N ASP A 106 2.72 0.21 -9.61
CA ASP A 106 1.36 0.67 -9.38
C ASP A 106 0.98 1.90 -10.20
N GLU A 107 1.76 2.24 -11.22
CA GLU A 107 1.54 3.42 -12.07
C GLU A 107 1.78 3.08 -13.54
N ALA A 108 0.87 3.53 -14.39
CA ALA A 108 1.00 3.44 -15.85
C ALA A 108 0.37 4.66 -16.52
N TYR A 109 0.91 5.02 -17.68
CA TYR A 109 0.38 6.03 -18.59
C TYR A 109 -0.25 5.33 -19.79
N LEU A 110 -1.42 5.79 -20.22
CA LEU A 110 -2.11 5.25 -21.38
C LEU A 110 -2.39 6.38 -22.37
N ASP A 111 -2.11 6.15 -23.65
CA ASP A 111 -2.57 7.04 -24.72
C ASP A 111 -3.98 6.66 -25.15
N LEU A 112 -4.91 7.61 -25.07
CA LEU A 112 -6.31 7.45 -25.44
C LEU A 112 -6.68 8.23 -26.70
N SER A 113 -5.70 8.76 -27.44
CA SER A 113 -5.92 9.57 -28.65
C SER A 113 -6.73 8.85 -29.74
N LEU A 114 -6.73 7.52 -29.73
CA LEU A 114 -7.45 6.66 -30.68
C LEU A 114 -8.56 5.83 -30.01
N ALA A 115 -8.87 6.08 -28.74
CA ALA A 115 -9.96 5.38 -28.07
C ALA A 115 -11.31 5.88 -28.63
N GLU A 116 -12.09 4.98 -29.21
CA GLU A 116 -13.47 5.28 -29.61
C GLU A 116 -14.30 5.51 -28.34
N VAL A 117 -14.67 6.76 -28.10
CA VAL A 117 -15.63 7.10 -27.04
C VAL A 117 -17.02 6.89 -27.63
N ASP A 118 -17.61 5.72 -27.37
CA ASP A 118 -19.05 5.53 -27.60
C ASP A 118 -19.81 6.58 -26.78
N CYS A 119 -20.34 7.59 -27.50
CA CYS A 119 -21.22 8.64 -26.98
C CYS A 119 -22.69 8.25 -27.13
#